data_AF-A0A1B7W3K5-F1
#
_entry.id   AF-A0A1B7W3K5-F1
#
_cell.length_a   1.000
_cell.length_b   1.000
_cell.length_c   1.000
_cell.angle_alpha   90.00
_cell.angle_beta   90.00
_cell.angle_gamma   90.00
#
_symmetry.space_group_name_H-M   'P 1'
#
loop_
_entity.id
_entity.type
_entity.pdbx_description
1 polymer ?
#
loop_
_entity_poly.entity_id
_entity_poly.type
_entity_poly.pdbx_seq_one_letter_code
_entity_poly.pdbx_strand_id
1 'polypeptide(L)'
;VGTVSLYDSEGERQHTIYLGAAPEYGKKSFLERLEREIERAKKRYPEATLVGIADGAESNWKFLEKQTEEQILDFYHASGYLGALAEALHPNTVSKQKEWLTENCRELKHEKGKAGELLNLMKEVKEEKSHSKNLTEKLQAAITYYENHQHQMDYAEYLEKKYPIGSGVT
;
A
#
# COMPACT_ATOMS: atom_id res chain seq x y z
N VAL A 1 -11.63 -9.08 -6.26
CA VAL A 1 -12.52 -8.68 -5.14
C VAL A 1 -12.23 -7.22 -4.83
N GLY A 2 -13.19 -6.50 -4.27
CA GLY A 2 -12.97 -5.15 -3.72
C GLY A 2 -14.03 -4.82 -2.69
N THR A 3 -13.81 -3.74 -1.95
CA THR A 3 -14.67 -3.36 -0.83
C THR A 3 -14.93 -1.86 -0.86
N VAL A 4 -16.06 -1.45 -0.29
CA VAL A 4 -16.35 -0.05 0.07
C VAL A 4 -16.61 -0.06 1.57
N SER A 5 -15.77 0.62 2.33
CA SER A 5 -15.89 0.68 3.79
C SER A 5 -16.20 2.10 4.25
N LEU A 6 -17.05 2.21 5.26
CA LEU A 6 -17.40 3.47 5.91
C LEU A 6 -16.67 3.54 7.25
N TYR A 7 -16.04 4.68 7.49
CA TYR A 7 -15.33 4.99 8.73
C TYR A 7 -15.97 6.22 9.37
N ASP A 8 -15.97 6.29 10.69
CA ASP A 8 -16.35 7.51 11.42
C ASP A 8 -15.17 8.49 11.55
N SER A 9 -15.39 9.59 12.27
CA SER A 9 -14.38 10.63 12.49
C SER A 9 -13.19 10.17 13.35
N GLU A 10 -13.33 9.10 14.11
CA GLU A 10 -12.24 8.54 14.91
C GLU A 10 -11.40 7.53 14.11
N GLY A 11 -11.81 7.23 12.87
CA GLY A 11 -11.19 6.22 12.02
C GLY A 11 -11.64 4.80 12.34
N GLU A 12 -12.75 4.62 13.08
CA GLU A 12 -13.32 3.30 13.34
C GLU A 12 -14.23 2.86 12.19
N ARG A 13 -14.03 1.62 11.73
CA ARG A 13 -14.80 1.06 10.61
C ARG A 13 -16.21 0.72 11.06
N GLN A 14 -17.20 1.41 10.49
CA GLN A 14 -18.61 1.24 10.82
C GLN A 14 -19.30 0.20 9.94
N HIS A 15 -18.89 0.09 8.68
CA HIS A 15 -19.51 -0.84 7.73
C HIS A 15 -18.55 -1.20 6.60
N THR A 16 -18.74 -2.40 6.03
CA THR A 16 -18.06 -2.80 4.80
C THR A 16 -19.04 -3.50 3.86
N ILE A 17 -19.07 -3.02 2.62
CA ILE A 17 -19.71 -3.68 1.49
C ILE A 17 -18.66 -4.50 0.76
N TYR A 18 -18.83 -5.81 0.72
CA TYR A 18 -17.95 -6.74 0.00
C TYR A 18 -18.47 -6.99 -1.42
N LEU A 19 -17.61 -6.74 -2.40
CA LEU A 19 -17.90 -7.00 -3.81
C LEU A 19 -16.99 -8.12 -4.32
N GLY A 20 -17.58 -9.30 -4.45
CA GLY A 20 -17.01 -10.43 -5.19
C GLY A 20 -17.52 -10.46 -6.63
N ALA A 21 -16.67 -10.92 -7.55
CA ALA A 21 -17.07 -11.36 -8.87
C ALA A 21 -16.49 -12.76 -9.11
N ALA A 22 -17.33 -13.69 -9.57
CA ALA A 22 -16.86 -14.97 -10.09
C ALA A 22 -16.03 -14.73 -11.37
N PRO A 23 -15.03 -15.58 -11.69
CA PRO A 23 -14.12 -15.38 -12.83
C PRO A 23 -14.84 -15.20 -14.19
N GLU A 24 -16.06 -15.74 -14.33
CA GLU A 24 -16.88 -15.69 -15.54
C GLU A 24 -17.36 -14.28 -15.91
N TYR A 25 -17.50 -13.38 -14.92
CA TYR A 25 -17.91 -12.00 -15.13
C TYR A 25 -16.67 -11.11 -15.06
N GLY A 26 -16.14 -10.78 -16.24
CA GLY A 26 -14.84 -10.11 -16.40
C GLY A 26 -14.70 -8.81 -15.60
N LYS A 27 -13.43 -8.40 -15.42
CA LYS A 27 -12.96 -7.22 -14.66
C LYS A 27 -13.81 -5.95 -14.86
N LYS A 28 -14.31 -5.70 -16.08
CA LYS A 28 -15.18 -4.56 -16.39
C LYS A 28 -16.48 -4.55 -15.59
N SER A 29 -17.20 -5.67 -15.55
CA SER A 29 -18.47 -5.79 -14.83
C SER A 29 -18.29 -5.62 -13.32
N PHE A 30 -17.16 -6.08 -12.79
CA PHE A 30 -16.77 -5.86 -11.40
C PHE A 30 -16.55 -4.38 -11.11
N LEU A 31 -15.78 -3.68 -11.95
CA LEU A 31 -15.53 -2.24 -11.77
C LEU A 31 -16.81 -1.41 -11.88
N GLU A 32 -17.72 -1.74 -12.80
CA GLU A 32 -19.03 -1.06 -12.90
C GLU A 32 -19.88 -1.24 -11.64
N ARG A 33 -19.81 -2.41 -11.00
CA ARG A 33 -20.52 -2.65 -9.72
C ARG A 33 -19.88 -1.85 -8.59
N LEU A 34 -18.55 -1.84 -8.51
CA LEU A 34 -17.82 -1.06 -7.52
C LEU A 34 -18.09 0.44 -7.68
N GLU A 35 -18.05 0.95 -8.90
CA GLU A 35 -18.38 2.34 -9.22
C GLU A 35 -19.80 2.71 -8.78
N ARG A 36 -20.79 1.84 -9.02
CA ARG A 36 -22.16 2.07 -8.55
C ARG A 36 -22.28 2.18 -7.03
N GLU A 37 -21.54 1.36 -6.27
CA GLU A 37 -21.55 1.46 -4.81
C GLU A 37 -20.82 2.71 -4.31
N ILE A 38 -19.72 3.10 -4.96
CA ILE A 38 -19.03 4.37 -4.67
C ILE A 38 -19.96 5.56 -4.92
N GLU A 39 -20.66 5.60 -6.06
CA GLU A 39 -21.60 6.67 -6.38
C GLU A 39 -22.79 6.76 -5.40
N ARG A 40 -23.24 5.61 -4.87
CA ARG A 40 -24.25 5.60 -3.79
C ARG A 40 -23.68 6.16 -2.50
N ALA A 41 -22.45 5.79 -2.13
CA ALA A 41 -21.79 6.31 -0.94
C ALA A 41 -21.61 7.84 -1.04
N LYS A 42 -21.11 8.36 -2.16
CA LYS A 42 -20.99 9.79 -2.47
C LYS A 42 -22.30 10.55 -2.26
N LYS A 43 -23.40 10.03 -2.83
CA LYS A 43 -24.73 10.65 -2.70
C LYS A 43 -25.26 10.63 -1.27
N ARG A 44 -24.94 9.58 -0.51
CA ARG A 44 -25.42 9.41 0.86
C ARG A 44 -24.62 10.24 1.87
N TYR A 45 -23.33 10.42 1.60
CA TYR A 45 -22.35 11.07 2.47
C TYR A 45 -21.54 12.10 1.66
N PRO A 46 -22.16 13.22 1.22
CA PRO A 46 -21.51 14.19 0.34
C PRO A 46 -20.31 14.91 0.96
N GLU A 47 -20.24 14.97 2.30
CA GLU A 47 -19.15 15.59 3.05
C GLU A 47 -18.04 14.61 3.43
N ALA A 48 -18.16 13.32 3.08
CA ALA A 48 -17.15 12.33 3.43
C ALA A 48 -15.99 12.36 2.44
N THR A 49 -14.77 12.34 2.96
CA THR A 49 -13.57 12.19 2.13
C THR A 49 -13.49 10.79 1.54
N LEU A 50 -13.24 10.71 0.22
CA LEU A 50 -13.05 9.45 -0.47
C LEU A 50 -11.57 9.07 -0.55
N VAL A 51 -11.23 7.95 0.09
CA VAL A 51 -9.87 7.42 0.15
C VAL A 51 -9.77 6.14 -0.66
N GLY A 52 -8.85 6.09 -1.61
CA GLY A 52 -8.53 4.90 -2.41
C GLY A 52 -7.34 4.16 -1.82
N ILE A 53 -7.50 2.88 -1.49
CA ILE A 53 -6.42 2.03 -0.98
C ILE A 53 -6.27 0.80 -1.86
N ALA A 54 -5.07 0.57 -2.38
CA ALA A 54 -4.77 -0.59 -3.22
C ALA A 54 -3.29 -0.97 -3.15
N ASP A 55 -2.98 -2.17 -3.64
CA ASP A 55 -1.61 -2.57 -3.96
C ASP A 55 -1.04 -1.77 -5.15
N GLY A 56 0.17 -2.14 -5.59
CA GLY A 56 0.85 -1.44 -6.69
C GLY A 56 0.33 -1.77 -8.10
N ALA A 57 -0.77 -2.50 -8.25
CA ALA A 57 -1.27 -2.83 -9.57
C ALA A 57 -1.83 -1.57 -10.26
N GLU A 58 -1.16 -1.13 -11.35
CA GLU A 58 -1.50 0.09 -12.12
C GLU A 58 -3.00 0.20 -12.47
N SER A 59 -3.65 -0.93 -12.76
CA SER A 59 -5.08 -0.94 -13.10
C SER A 59 -6.00 -0.52 -11.95
N ASN A 60 -5.58 -0.67 -10.70
CA ASN A 60 -6.33 -0.22 -9.54
C ASN A 60 -6.31 1.30 -9.49
N TRP A 61 -5.13 1.91 -9.68
CA TRP A 61 -4.94 3.36 -9.67
C TRP A 61 -5.68 4.06 -10.82
N LYS A 62 -5.63 3.51 -12.04
CA LYS A 62 -6.43 3.99 -13.20
C LYS A 62 -7.93 4.10 -12.94
N PHE A 63 -8.44 3.34 -11.96
CA PHE A 63 -9.83 3.37 -11.52
C PHE A 63 -10.00 4.28 -10.30
N LEU A 64 -9.21 4.07 -9.24
CA LEU A 64 -9.37 4.74 -7.95
C LEU A 64 -9.12 6.25 -8.03
N GLU A 65 -8.13 6.71 -8.80
CA GLU A 65 -7.81 8.14 -8.95
C GLU A 65 -9.00 8.96 -9.49
N LYS A 66 -9.87 8.34 -10.28
CA LYS A 66 -11.07 9.01 -10.83
C LYS A 66 -12.21 9.12 -9.81
N GLN A 67 -12.13 8.33 -8.74
CA GLN A 67 -13.21 8.10 -7.81
C GLN A 67 -12.92 8.63 -6.41
N THR A 68 -11.66 9.01 -6.13
CA THR A 68 -11.15 9.29 -4.79
C THR A 68 -10.37 10.61 -4.76
N GLU A 69 -10.31 11.21 -3.59
CA GLU A 69 -9.57 12.45 -3.34
C GLU A 69 -8.14 12.14 -2.88
N GLU A 70 -7.97 11.05 -2.14
CA GLU A 70 -6.69 10.63 -1.54
C GLU A 70 -6.36 9.20 -2.01
N GLN A 71 -5.09 8.94 -2.31
CA GLN A 71 -4.60 7.63 -2.77
C GLN A 71 -3.50 7.11 -1.86
N ILE A 72 -3.78 6.00 -1.19
CA ILE A 72 -2.90 5.39 -0.18
C ILE A 72 -2.48 4.01 -0.66
N LEU A 73 -1.19 3.83 -0.87
CA LEU A 73 -0.67 2.50 -1.20
C LEU A 73 -0.81 1.59 0.01
N ASP A 74 -1.28 0.36 -0.20
CA ASP A 74 -1.44 -0.63 0.87
C ASP A 74 -0.12 -0.84 1.63
N PHE A 75 -0.14 -0.46 2.91
CA PHE A 75 1.03 -0.51 3.78
C PHE A 75 1.61 -1.92 3.91
N TYR A 76 0.76 -2.94 3.98
CA TYR A 76 1.22 -4.32 4.16
C TYR A 76 1.92 -4.83 2.89
N HIS A 77 1.42 -4.47 1.71
CA HIS A 77 2.10 -4.75 0.45
C HIS A 77 3.44 -4.00 0.36
N ALA A 78 3.47 -2.71 0.69
CA ALA A 78 4.71 -1.93 0.70
C ALA A 78 5.76 -2.52 1.65
N SER A 79 5.36 -2.85 2.88
CA SER A 79 6.24 -3.43 3.89
C SER A 79 6.84 -4.78 3.48
N GLY A 80 6.14 -5.56 2.65
CA GLY A 80 6.64 -6.84 2.14
C GLY A 80 7.91 -6.71 1.30
N TYR A 81 8.09 -5.58 0.61
CA TYR A 81 9.29 -5.32 -0.19
C TYR A 81 10.55 -5.04 0.67
N LEU A 82 10.38 -4.66 1.93
CA LEU A 82 11.50 -4.43 2.85
C LEU A 82 12.26 -5.72 3.18
N GLY A 83 11.66 -6.90 2.96
CA GLY A 83 12.29 -8.19 3.23
C GLY A 83 13.60 -8.40 2.44
N ALA A 84 13.63 -7.96 1.18
CA ALA A 84 14.85 -8.04 0.36
C ALA A 84 15.97 -7.14 0.90
N LEU A 85 15.61 -5.95 1.37
CA LEU A 85 16.57 -5.02 1.96
C LEU A 85 17.14 -5.57 3.28
N ALA A 86 16.28 -6.13 4.14
CA ALA A 86 16.70 -6.76 5.38
C ALA A 86 17.67 -7.94 5.13
N GLU A 87 17.35 -8.80 4.14
CA GLU A 87 18.19 -9.92 3.74
C GLU A 87 19.58 -9.47 3.27
N ALA A 88 19.64 -8.37 2.51
CA ALA A 88 20.88 -7.79 2.01
C ALA A 88 21.74 -7.15 3.12
N LEU A 89 21.13 -6.44 4.06
CA LEU A 89 21.84 -5.79 5.18
C LEU A 89 22.34 -6.81 6.23
N HIS A 90 21.60 -7.90 6.42
CA HIS A 90 21.88 -8.91 7.45
C HIS A 90 21.88 -10.32 6.86
N PRO A 91 22.90 -10.66 6.02
CA PRO A 91 22.97 -11.95 5.38
C PRO A 91 23.08 -13.07 6.42
N ASN A 92 22.36 -14.18 6.19
CA ASN A 92 22.36 -15.39 7.01
C ASN A 92 21.97 -15.19 8.49
N THR A 93 21.40 -14.05 8.88
CA THR A 93 21.06 -13.75 10.28
C THR A 93 19.59 -13.36 10.43
N VAL A 94 18.70 -14.36 10.46
CA VAL A 94 17.24 -14.18 10.47
C VAL A 94 16.74 -13.33 11.65
N SER A 95 17.36 -13.41 12.83
CA SER A 95 16.97 -12.60 13.99
C SER A 95 17.16 -11.10 13.72
N LYS A 96 18.32 -10.71 13.18
CA LYS A 96 18.63 -9.32 12.81
C LYS A 96 17.74 -8.83 11.67
N GLN A 97 17.43 -9.68 10.69
CA GLN A 97 16.48 -9.34 9.63
C GLN A 97 15.09 -8.98 10.20
N LYS A 98 14.60 -9.78 11.15
CA LYS A 98 13.30 -9.54 11.81
C LYS A 98 13.30 -8.27 12.66
N GLU A 99 14.37 -8.05 13.43
CA GLU A 99 14.56 -6.84 14.24
C GLU A 99 14.53 -5.59 13.35
N TRP A 100 15.36 -5.58 12.31
CA TRP A 100 15.43 -4.48 11.34
C TRP A 100 14.08 -4.24 10.64
N LEU A 101 13.38 -5.30 10.21
CA LEU A 101 12.05 -5.18 9.61
C LEU A 101 11.03 -4.60 10.60
N THR A 102 11.05 -5.03 11.86
CA THR A 102 10.12 -4.53 12.87
C THR A 102 10.29 -3.04 13.07
N GLU A 103 11.54 -2.59 13.20
CA GLU A 103 11.87 -1.18 13.37
C GLU A 103 11.52 -0.35 12.12
N ASN A 104 11.94 -0.80 10.93
CA ASN A 104 11.74 -0.02 9.71
C ASN A 104 10.29 -0.03 9.24
N CYS A 105 9.50 -1.06 9.53
CA CYS A 105 8.04 -1.01 9.32
C CYS A 105 7.37 -0.02 10.27
N ARG A 106 7.82 0.06 11.54
CA ARG A 106 7.33 1.06 12.50
C ARG A 106 7.64 2.47 12.01
N GLU A 107 8.88 2.71 11.58
CA GLU A 107 9.29 4.03 11.06
C GLU A 107 8.57 4.37 9.76
N LEU A 108 8.46 3.42 8.81
CA LEU A 108 7.71 3.64 7.57
C LEU A 108 6.26 4.07 7.85
N LYS A 109 5.66 3.51 8.89
CA LYS A 109 4.28 3.80 9.29
C LYS A 109 4.13 5.18 9.97
N HIS A 110 5.15 5.66 10.67
CA HIS A 110 5.02 6.78 11.62
C HIS A 110 5.90 7.99 11.33
N GLU A 111 6.89 7.88 10.42
CA GLU A 111 7.85 8.95 10.15
C GLU A 111 7.68 9.49 8.72
N LYS A 112 7.49 10.81 8.61
CA LYS A 112 7.37 11.50 7.32
C LYS A 112 8.68 11.38 6.54
N GLY A 113 8.60 11.06 5.25
CA GLY A 113 9.76 10.92 4.38
C GLY A 113 10.48 9.56 4.44
N LYS A 114 10.12 8.67 5.39
CA LYS A 114 10.80 7.38 5.57
C LYS A 114 10.79 6.49 4.34
N ALA A 115 9.72 6.52 3.54
CA ALA A 115 9.65 5.79 2.27
C ALA A 115 10.78 6.19 1.29
N GLY A 116 11.13 7.49 1.24
CA GLY A 116 12.22 8.00 0.41
C GLY A 116 13.60 7.61 0.94
N GLU A 117 13.79 7.62 2.26
CA GLU A 117 15.02 7.14 2.90
C GLU A 117 15.26 5.66 2.59
N LEU A 118 14.22 4.82 2.75
CA LEU A 118 14.29 3.40 2.44
C LEU A 118 14.59 3.15 0.96
N LEU A 119 13.98 3.92 0.06
CA LEU A 119 14.28 3.86 -1.37
C LEU A 119 15.77 4.16 -1.66
N ASN A 120 16.32 5.21 -1.05
CA ASN A 120 17.74 5.55 -1.21
C ASN A 120 18.64 4.44 -0.67
N LEU A 121 18.33 3.90 0.51
CA LEU A 121 19.06 2.79 1.09
C LEU A 121 19.00 1.52 0.22
N MET A 122 17.86 1.20 -0.38
CA MET A 122 17.75 0.10 -1.34
C MET A 122 18.66 0.30 -2.55
N LYS A 123 18.74 1.53 -3.08
CA LYS A 123 19.62 1.87 -4.21
C LYS A 123 21.08 1.71 -3.82
N GLU A 124 21.49 2.23 -2.67
CA GLU A 124 22.86 2.11 -2.14
C GLU A 124 23.27 0.65 -1.97
N VAL A 125 22.45 -0.13 -1.27
CA VAL A 125 22.73 -1.55 -0.99
C VAL A 125 22.80 -2.36 -2.29
N LYS A 126 21.94 -2.07 -3.27
CA LYS A 126 21.95 -2.79 -4.56
C LYS A 126 23.27 -2.59 -5.34
N GLU A 127 23.92 -1.43 -5.22
CA GLU A 127 25.19 -1.15 -5.92
C GLU A 127 26.39 -1.86 -5.27
N GLU A 128 26.23 -2.42 -4.06
CA GLU A 128 27.28 -3.23 -3.44
C GLU A 128 27.48 -4.57 -4.19
N LYS A 129 28.74 -4.92 -4.46
CA LYS A 129 29.11 -6.02 -5.38
C LYS A 129 28.93 -7.45 -4.81
N SER A 130 28.38 -7.62 -3.61
CA SER A 130 28.39 -8.90 -2.87
C SER A 130 27.06 -9.68 -2.87
N HIS A 131 26.04 -9.23 -3.61
CA HIS A 131 24.71 -9.86 -3.58
C HIS A 131 24.56 -11.03 -4.57
N SER A 132 23.72 -12.00 -4.20
CA SER A 132 23.31 -13.05 -5.16
C SER A 132 22.42 -12.45 -6.25
N LYS A 133 22.42 -13.05 -7.45
CA LYS A 133 21.56 -12.61 -8.56
C LYS A 133 20.08 -12.50 -8.15
N ASN A 134 19.56 -13.47 -7.40
CA ASN A 134 18.17 -13.46 -6.94
C ASN A 134 17.88 -12.30 -5.99
N LEU A 135 18.80 -12.00 -5.08
CA LEU A 135 18.66 -10.87 -4.16
C LEU A 135 18.73 -9.53 -4.89
N THR A 136 19.63 -9.39 -5.87
CA THR A 136 19.70 -8.20 -6.73
C THR A 136 18.39 -7.98 -7.51
N GLU A 137 17.77 -9.05 -8.04
CA GLU A 137 16.48 -8.96 -8.72
C GLU A 137 15.35 -8.53 -7.77
N LYS A 138 15.32 -9.07 -6.54
CA LYS A 138 14.34 -8.65 -5.51
C LYS A 138 14.52 -7.19 -5.10
N LEU A 139 15.77 -6.73 -4.89
CA LEU A 139 16.07 -5.33 -4.59
C LEU A 139 15.64 -4.42 -5.74
N GLN A 140 15.91 -4.81 -6.99
CA GLN A 140 15.46 -4.03 -8.15
C GLN A 140 13.92 -3.95 -8.22
N ALA A 141 13.22 -5.04 -7.93
CA ALA A 141 11.76 -5.02 -7.85
C ALA A 141 11.24 -4.08 -6.73
N ALA A 142 11.88 -4.10 -5.56
CA ALA A 142 11.56 -3.20 -4.44
C ALA A 142 11.80 -1.73 -4.79
N ILE A 143 12.95 -1.41 -5.41
CA ILE A 143 13.27 -0.06 -5.89
C ILE A 143 12.20 0.41 -6.87
N THR A 144 11.89 -0.37 -7.91
CA THR A 144 10.87 0.01 -8.90
C THR A 144 9.50 0.19 -8.25
N TYR A 145 9.14 -0.65 -7.29
CA TYR A 145 7.88 -0.52 -6.56
C TYR A 145 7.81 0.78 -5.75
N TYR A 146 8.87 1.10 -5.00
CA TYR A 146 8.94 2.35 -4.22
C TYR A 146 9.03 3.58 -5.12
N GLU A 147 9.81 3.57 -6.20
CA GLU A 147 9.88 4.68 -7.17
C GLU A 147 8.51 5.01 -7.76
N ASN A 148 7.72 3.98 -8.10
CA ASN A 148 6.41 4.17 -8.71
C ASN A 148 5.37 4.68 -7.70
N HIS A 149 5.52 4.38 -6.40
CA HIS A 149 4.43 4.58 -5.43
C HIS A 149 4.80 5.42 -4.20
N GLN A 150 6.03 5.92 -4.06
CA GLN A 150 6.46 6.70 -2.88
C GLN A 150 5.52 7.87 -2.55
N HIS A 151 4.95 8.51 -3.57
CA HIS A 151 4.00 9.61 -3.42
C HIS A 151 2.69 9.20 -2.71
N GLN A 152 2.39 7.91 -2.61
CA GLN A 152 1.22 7.32 -1.95
C GLN A 152 1.55 6.72 -0.58
N MET A 153 2.77 6.91 -0.08
CA MET A 153 3.31 6.29 1.14
C MET A 153 3.49 7.27 2.32
N ASP A 154 2.78 8.41 2.36
CA ASP A 154 2.79 9.30 3.53
C ASP A 154 1.89 8.76 4.66
N TYR A 155 2.27 7.58 5.18
CA TYR A 155 1.49 6.87 6.19
C TYR A 155 1.33 7.66 7.49
N ALA A 156 2.34 8.44 7.86
CA ALA A 156 2.28 9.30 9.04
C ALA A 156 1.16 10.33 8.90
N GLU A 157 1.09 11.03 7.76
CA GLU A 157 0.00 11.98 7.48
C GLU A 157 -1.36 11.29 7.39
N TYR A 158 -1.46 10.13 6.74
CA TYR A 158 -2.73 9.40 6.66
C TYR A 158 -3.24 8.95 8.03
N LEU A 159 -2.35 8.55 8.94
CA LEU A 159 -2.73 8.21 10.32
C LEU A 159 -3.13 9.44 11.14
N GLU A 160 -2.50 10.60 10.92
CA GLU A 160 -2.92 11.89 11.49
C GLU A 160 -4.35 12.24 11.05
N LYS A 161 -4.68 12.00 9.78
CA LYS A 161 -6.03 12.16 9.20
C LYS A 161 -7.02 11.04 9.57
N LYS A 162 -6.61 10.06 10.38
CA LYS A 162 -7.40 8.86 10.74
C LYS A 162 -7.82 7.99 9.56
N TYR A 163 -7.09 8.08 8.44
CA TYR A 163 -7.36 7.23 7.29
C TYR A 163 -6.84 5.81 7.50
N PRO A 164 -7.59 4.78 7.07
CA PRO A 164 -7.04 3.44 6.94
C PRO A 164 -5.87 3.41 5.95
N ILE A 165 -4.84 2.60 6.25
CA ILE A 165 -3.62 2.46 5.42
C ILE A 165 -3.47 1.07 4.80
N GLY A 166 -4.43 0.17 5.04
CA GLY A 166 -4.46 -1.19 4.51
C GLY A 166 -5.77 -1.45 3.77
N SER A 167 -5.67 -2.09 2.61
CA SER A 167 -6.82 -2.48 1.78
C SER A 167 -7.54 -3.72 2.30
N GLY A 168 -6.87 -4.50 3.15
CA GLY A 168 -7.44 -5.66 3.83
C GLY A 168 -8.54 -5.25 4.82
N VAL A 169 -9.68 -5.93 4.73
CA VAL A 169 -10.77 -5.80 5.71
C VAL A 169 -10.72 -7.05 6.60
N THR A 170 -9.96 -6.96 7.69
CA THR A 170 -10.03 -7.91 8.82
C THR A 170 -10.76 -7.28 9.98
#